data_AF-A0A645I6Y7-F1
#
_entry.id   AF-A0A645I6Y7-F1
#
_cell.length_a   1.000
_cell.length_b   1.000
_cell.length_c   1.000
_cell.angle_alpha   90.00
_cell.angle_beta   90.00
_cell.angle_gamma   90.00
#
_symmetry.space_group_name_H-M   'P 1'
#
loop_
_entity.id
_entity.type
_entity.pdbx_description
1 polymer ?
#
loop_
_entity_poly.entity_id
_entity_poly.type
_entity_poly.pdbx_seq_one_letter_code
_entity_poly.pdbx_strand_id
1 'polypeptide(L)'
;MGTTGDAIAQRLRSAAVECEYADPHFAVLMFAPGNAPRDFQRVVDALGQAAYNAGQRVQPHETDLQPMPVQAMRVRDAMLAPHENVGLEQALGRVCGSPMVSCPPAIPIVSSGEVFGEHEIALCRFYGVQKVDVVVK
;
A
#
# COMPACT_ATOMS: atom_id res chain seq x y z
N MET A 1 -0.33 -19.33 13.91
CA MET A 1 -1.21 -18.68 12.93
C MET A 1 -0.72 -17.24 12.79
N GLY A 2 -0.86 -16.62 11.61
CA GLY A 2 -0.46 -15.21 11.41
C GLY A 2 -1.58 -14.23 11.78
N THR A 3 -1.26 -12.95 11.85
CA THR A 3 -2.21 -11.82 11.95
C THR A 3 -1.80 -10.75 10.92
N THR A 4 -2.62 -9.73 10.68
CA THR A 4 -2.29 -8.67 9.70
C THR A 4 -1.21 -7.73 10.21
N GLY A 5 -0.50 -7.08 9.30
CA GLY A 5 0.46 -6.03 9.64
C GLY A 5 -0.19 -4.87 10.41
N ASP A 6 -1.41 -4.47 10.03
CA ASP A 6 -2.19 -3.44 10.74
C ASP A 6 -2.46 -3.82 12.21
N ALA A 7 -2.83 -5.07 12.47
CA ALA A 7 -3.07 -5.56 13.83
C ALA A 7 -1.78 -5.59 14.66
N ILE A 8 -0.66 -5.98 14.03
CA ILE A 8 0.68 -5.91 14.65
C ILE A 8 1.04 -4.46 14.99
N ALA A 9 0.83 -3.53 14.06
CA ALA A 9 1.13 -2.12 14.26
C ALA A 9 0.29 -1.51 15.39
N GLN A 10 -1.01 -1.85 15.47
CA GLN A 10 -1.87 -1.38 16.56
C GLN A 10 -1.40 -1.93 17.92
N ARG A 11 -0.97 -3.19 17.98
CA ARG A 11 -0.44 -3.81 19.19
C ARG A 11 0.86 -3.14 19.64
N LEU A 12 1.80 -2.94 18.72
CA LEU A 12 3.04 -2.23 18.99
C LEU A 12 2.80 -0.80 19.47
N ARG A 13 1.85 -0.07 18.85
CA ARG A 13 1.48 1.29 19.24
C ARG A 13 0.99 1.37 20.68
N SER A 14 0.22 0.39 21.14
CA SER A 14 -0.23 0.31 22.55
C SER A 14 0.92 0.15 23.56
N ALA A 15 2.09 -0.29 23.10
CA ALA A 15 3.32 -0.38 23.89
C ALA A 15 4.30 0.78 23.63
N ALA A 16 3.81 1.87 22.99
CA ALA A 16 4.62 3.01 22.58
C ALA A 16 5.77 2.64 21.62
N VAL A 17 5.50 1.72 20.69
CA VAL A 17 6.35 1.39 19.54
C VAL A 17 5.59 1.72 18.28
N GLU A 18 6.14 2.59 17.44
CA GLU A 18 5.58 2.86 16.11
C GLU A 18 6.28 2.00 15.05
N CYS A 19 5.49 1.48 14.11
CA CYS A 19 6.02 0.85 12.91
C CYS A 19 6.44 1.92 11.90
N GLU A 20 7.49 1.62 11.15
CA GLU A 20 7.84 2.41 9.97
C GLU A 20 6.79 2.21 8.87
N TYR A 21 6.29 0.98 8.75
CA TYR A 21 5.35 0.57 7.72
C TYR A 21 4.43 -0.52 8.24
N ALA A 22 3.16 -0.50 7.82
CA ALA A 22 2.21 -1.58 8.03
C ALA A 22 1.23 -1.67 6.86
N ASP A 23 0.91 -2.88 6.43
CA ASP A 23 -0.12 -3.18 5.46
C ASP A 23 -0.88 -4.47 5.86
N PRO A 24 -1.83 -4.97 5.06
CA PRO A 24 -2.57 -6.17 5.41
C PRO A 24 -1.69 -7.42 5.66
N HIS A 25 -0.47 -7.47 5.13
CA HIS A 25 0.45 -8.60 5.20
C HIS A 25 1.65 -8.37 6.12
N PHE A 26 2.21 -7.16 6.16
CA PHE A 26 3.52 -6.88 6.76
C PHE A 26 3.48 -5.72 7.72
N ALA A 27 4.32 -5.79 8.77
CA ALA A 27 4.71 -4.65 9.58
C ALA A 27 6.24 -4.59 9.60
N VAL A 28 6.79 -3.41 9.35
CA VAL A 28 8.25 -3.18 9.31
C VAL A 28 8.64 -2.25 10.45
N LEU A 29 9.70 -2.64 11.16
CA LEU A 29 10.36 -1.85 12.19
C LEU A 29 11.71 -1.37 11.67
N MET A 30 12.03 -0.10 11.93
CA MET A 30 13.34 0.46 11.62
C MET A 30 14.06 0.81 12.93
N PHE A 31 15.01 -0.04 13.32
CA PHE A 31 15.89 0.26 14.45
C PHE A 31 17.01 1.20 14.01
N ALA A 32 17.30 2.20 14.84
CA ALA A 32 18.34 3.20 14.63
C ALA A 32 19.38 3.16 15.77
N PRO A 33 20.60 3.67 15.55
CA PRO A 33 21.65 3.72 16.59
C PRO A 33 21.23 4.46 17.88
N GLY A 34 20.25 5.35 17.80
CA GLY A 34 19.72 6.09 18.96
C GLY A 34 18.75 5.28 19.84
N ASN A 35 18.37 4.06 19.45
CA ASN A 35 17.47 3.24 20.26
C ASN A 35 18.18 2.75 21.53
N ALA A 36 17.50 2.91 22.66
CA ALA A 36 17.95 2.38 23.93
C ALA A 36 17.55 0.89 24.06
N PRO A 37 18.24 0.09 24.89
CA PRO A 37 17.89 -1.32 25.12
C PRO A 37 16.41 -1.55 25.49
N ARG A 38 15.79 -0.61 26.21
CA ARG A 38 14.35 -0.64 26.56
C ARG A 38 13.42 -0.63 25.35
N ASP A 39 13.82 -0.03 24.23
CA ASP A 39 12.98 0.10 23.04
C ASP A 39 12.79 -1.28 22.39
N PHE A 40 13.85 -2.08 22.37
CA PHE A 40 13.80 -3.49 21.93
C PHE A 40 12.95 -4.35 22.86
N GLN A 41 13.04 -4.13 24.18
CA GLN A 41 12.24 -4.88 25.14
C GLN A 41 10.74 -4.61 24.94
N ARG A 42 10.33 -3.37 24.69
CA ARG A 42 8.93 -3.03 24.38
C ARG A 42 8.41 -3.79 23.16
N VAL A 43 9.22 -3.95 22.12
CA VAL A 43 8.86 -4.75 20.94
C VAL A 43 8.62 -6.21 21.34
N VAL A 44 9.54 -6.82 22.09
CA VAL A 44 9.43 -8.21 22.53
C VAL A 44 8.18 -8.42 23.41
N ASP A 45 7.94 -7.54 24.37
CA ASP A 45 6.79 -7.61 25.27
C ASP A 45 5.47 -7.44 24.49
N ALA A 46 5.45 -6.51 23.55
CA ALA A 46 4.29 -6.22 22.70
C ALA A 46 4.04 -7.30 21.65
N LEU A 47 5.05 -8.03 21.18
CA LEU A 47 4.89 -9.11 20.19
C LEU A 47 4.90 -10.50 20.80
N GLY A 48 4.98 -10.63 22.13
CA GLY A 48 4.98 -11.90 22.85
C GLY A 48 3.86 -12.86 22.40
N GLN A 49 3.87 -14.10 22.89
CA GLN A 49 3.10 -15.25 22.34
C GLN A 49 1.64 -14.99 21.90
N ALA A 50 0.95 -14.00 22.47
CA ALA A 50 -0.38 -13.53 22.06
C ALA A 50 -0.48 -13.05 20.58
N ALA A 51 0.58 -12.51 19.97
CA ALA A 51 0.55 -12.08 18.56
C ALA A 51 0.37 -13.25 17.57
N TYR A 52 0.75 -14.47 17.96
CA TYR A 52 0.65 -15.69 17.14
C TYR A 52 -0.74 -16.35 17.14
N ASN A 53 -1.64 -15.92 18.03
CA ASN A 53 -2.92 -16.58 18.29
C ASN A 53 -4.12 -15.77 17.77
N ALA A 54 -3.89 -14.61 17.15
CA ALA A 54 -4.93 -13.72 16.66
C ALA A 54 -5.44 -14.12 15.25
N GLY A 55 -6.03 -15.31 15.18
CA GLY A 55 -7.08 -15.85 14.28
C GLY A 55 -7.36 -15.38 12.84
N GLN A 56 -6.76 -14.30 12.31
CA GLN A 56 -7.03 -13.84 10.95
C GLN A 56 -5.99 -14.42 9.98
N ARG A 57 -6.46 -15.40 9.20
CA ARG A 57 -5.67 -16.04 8.16
C ARG A 57 -5.48 -15.03 7.01
N VAL A 58 -4.30 -14.45 6.93
CA VAL A 58 -3.90 -13.67 5.77
C VAL A 58 -3.54 -14.66 4.65
N GLN A 59 -4.19 -14.53 3.49
CA GLN A 59 -3.80 -15.30 2.31
C GLN A 59 -2.40 -14.82 1.88
N PRO A 60 -1.47 -15.70 1.49
CA PRO A 60 -0.22 -15.25 0.88
C PRO A 60 -0.54 -14.39 -0.34
N HIS A 61 0.04 -13.19 -0.44
CA HIS A 61 0.04 -12.45 -1.69
C HIS A 61 1.02 -13.16 -2.63
N GLU A 62 0.52 -13.73 -3.73
CA GLU A 62 1.39 -14.28 -4.77
C GLU A 62 2.13 -13.11 -5.43
N THR A 63 3.46 -13.17 -5.38
CA THR A 63 4.38 -12.23 -6.05
C THR A 63 4.64 -12.74 -7.46
N ASP A 64 3.60 -12.93 -8.25
CA ASP A 64 3.81 -13.05 -9.69
C ASP A 64 4.40 -11.74 -10.20
N LEU A 65 5.32 -11.82 -11.17
CA LEU A 65 5.88 -10.64 -11.83
C LEU A 65 4.72 -9.83 -12.40
N GLN A 66 4.37 -8.76 -11.70
CA GLN A 66 3.26 -7.90 -12.06
C GLN A 66 3.56 -7.30 -13.44
N PRO A 67 2.61 -7.36 -14.39
CA PRO A 67 2.82 -6.74 -15.69
C PRO A 67 3.07 -5.24 -15.49
N MET A 68 4.07 -4.69 -16.20
CA MET A 68 4.29 -3.25 -16.17
C MET A 68 3.10 -2.56 -16.86
N PRO A 69 2.52 -1.50 -16.27
CA PRO A 69 1.47 -0.73 -16.92
C PRO A 69 1.92 -0.17 -18.27
N VAL A 70 0.98 -0.01 -19.20
CA VAL A 70 1.28 0.52 -20.54
C VAL A 70 1.39 2.04 -20.47
N GLN A 71 2.55 2.60 -20.85
CA GLN A 71 2.75 4.04 -20.97
C GLN A 71 2.11 4.57 -22.27
N ALA A 72 0.95 5.22 -22.18
CA ALA A 72 0.23 5.78 -23.32
C ALA A 72 0.63 7.22 -23.67
N MET A 73 1.16 7.97 -22.69
CA MET A 73 1.64 9.35 -22.89
C MET A 73 2.79 9.66 -21.93
N ARG A 74 3.54 10.74 -22.16
CA ARG A 74 4.60 11.13 -21.22
C ARG A 74 3.99 11.60 -19.91
N VAL A 75 4.69 11.33 -18.81
CA VAL A 75 4.31 11.79 -17.46
C VAL A 75 3.95 13.27 -17.45
N ARG A 76 4.80 14.12 -18.04
CA ARG A 76 4.55 15.57 -18.11
C ARG A 76 3.27 15.93 -18.86
N ASP A 77 2.99 15.26 -19.97
CA ASP A 77 1.83 15.56 -20.80
C ASP A 77 0.54 15.14 -20.07
N ALA A 78 0.57 13.97 -19.41
CA ALA A 78 -0.51 13.51 -18.54
C ALA A 78 -0.79 14.49 -17.40
N MET A 79 0.24 14.90 -16.65
CA MET A 79 0.09 15.79 -15.50
C MET A 79 -0.44 17.17 -15.86
N LEU A 80 -0.17 17.65 -17.09
CA LEU A 80 -0.61 18.97 -17.57
C LEU A 80 -1.93 18.93 -18.35
N ALA A 81 -2.42 17.75 -18.71
CA ALA A 81 -3.71 17.59 -19.37
C ALA A 81 -4.88 17.82 -18.39
N PRO A 82 -6.08 18.19 -18.88
CA PRO A 82 -7.28 18.22 -18.04
C PRO A 82 -7.60 16.83 -17.47
N HIS A 83 -7.96 16.78 -16.19
CA HIS A 83 -8.34 15.55 -15.48
C HIS A 83 -9.80 15.54 -15.08
N GLU A 84 -10.37 14.35 -14.95
CA GLU A 84 -11.62 14.10 -14.25
C GLU A 84 -11.41 13.04 -13.16
N ASN A 85 -12.08 13.23 -12.02
CA ASN A 85 -12.05 12.29 -10.90
C ASN A 85 -13.19 11.28 -11.04
N VAL A 86 -12.85 10.01 -11.26
CA VAL A 86 -13.81 8.94 -11.55
C VAL A 86 -13.75 7.84 -10.50
N GLY A 87 -14.81 7.03 -10.40
CA GLY A 87 -14.77 5.82 -9.58
C GLY A 87 -13.77 4.81 -10.16
N LEU A 88 -13.13 4.02 -9.29
CA LEU A 88 -12.08 3.07 -9.70
C LEU A 88 -12.51 2.17 -10.87
N GLU A 89 -13.73 1.64 -10.83
CA GLU A 89 -14.26 0.74 -11.89
C GLU A 89 -14.42 1.43 -13.26
N GLN A 90 -14.52 2.77 -13.30
CA GLN A 90 -14.61 3.55 -14.53
C GLN A 90 -13.23 3.87 -15.13
N ALA A 91 -12.15 3.59 -14.40
CA ALA A 91 -10.80 3.92 -14.82
C ALA A 91 -10.21 2.88 -15.77
N LEU A 92 -10.75 1.66 -15.85
CA LEU A 92 -10.23 0.59 -16.71
C LEU A 92 -10.07 1.07 -18.17
N GLY A 93 -8.85 0.95 -18.71
CA GLY A 93 -8.49 1.39 -20.05
C GLY A 93 -8.33 2.90 -20.23
N ARG A 94 -8.48 3.71 -19.16
CA ARG A 94 -8.24 5.16 -19.16
C ARG A 94 -6.79 5.45 -18.80
N VAL A 95 -6.31 6.62 -19.20
CA VAL A 95 -4.97 7.08 -18.86
C VAL A 95 -4.99 7.80 -17.51
N CYS A 96 -4.08 7.42 -16.63
CA CYS A 96 -3.84 8.03 -15.33
C CYS A 96 -3.39 9.49 -15.48
N GLY A 97 -4.12 10.41 -14.86
CA GLY A 97 -3.80 11.83 -14.87
C GLY A 97 -2.78 12.19 -13.79
N SER A 98 -3.02 11.73 -12.56
CA SER A 98 -2.20 11.98 -11.37
C SER A 98 -1.75 10.65 -10.79
N PRO A 99 -0.48 10.48 -10.36
CA PRO A 99 0.03 9.19 -9.93
C PRO A 99 -0.81 8.63 -8.78
N MET A 100 -1.30 7.40 -8.95
CA MET A 100 -2.03 6.71 -7.91
C MET A 100 -1.02 6.11 -6.94
N VAL A 101 -0.89 6.72 -5.77
CA VAL A 101 -0.04 6.24 -4.68
C VAL A 101 -0.95 5.80 -3.53
N SER A 102 -0.92 4.51 -3.20
CA SER A 102 -1.58 4.03 -1.98
C SER A 102 -0.75 4.44 -0.76
N CYS A 103 -1.40 4.78 0.34
CA CYS A 103 -0.73 5.15 1.57
C CYS A 103 -1.20 4.20 2.66
N PRO A 104 -0.45 3.15 3.01
CA PRO A 104 0.81 2.59 2.45
C PRO A 104 0.58 1.60 1.26
N PRO A 105 1.57 1.14 0.42
CA PRO A 105 3.06 1.24 0.35
C PRO A 105 3.75 2.54 -0.01
N ALA A 106 3.04 3.63 -0.28
CA ALA A 106 3.65 4.87 -0.79
C ALA A 106 4.46 4.67 -2.08
N ILE A 107 4.15 3.60 -2.83
CA ILE A 107 4.68 3.30 -4.16
C ILE A 107 3.54 3.49 -5.16
N PRO A 108 3.77 4.15 -6.31
CA PRO A 108 2.75 4.26 -7.34
C PRO A 108 2.27 2.88 -7.82
N ILE A 109 0.95 2.66 -7.81
CA ILE A 109 0.34 1.52 -8.51
C ILE A 109 0.26 1.83 -10.00
N VAL A 110 -0.09 3.08 -10.33
CA VAL A 110 -0.16 3.60 -11.71
C VAL A 110 0.41 5.00 -11.73
N SER A 111 1.40 5.25 -12.59
CA SER A 111 2.01 6.55 -12.81
C SER A 111 1.21 7.38 -13.82
N SER A 112 1.35 8.70 -13.77
CA SER A 112 0.75 9.58 -14.78
C SER A 112 1.16 9.17 -16.19
N GLY A 113 0.18 9.06 -17.08
CA GLY A 113 0.37 8.67 -18.47
C GLY A 113 0.37 7.17 -18.73
N GLU A 114 0.31 6.34 -17.69
CA GLU A 114 0.05 4.91 -17.80
C GLU A 114 -1.46 4.62 -17.90
N VAL A 115 -1.80 3.48 -18.49
CA VAL A 115 -3.18 3.01 -18.61
C VAL A 115 -3.53 2.12 -17.43
N PHE A 116 -4.70 2.33 -16.81
CA PHE A 116 -5.23 1.41 -15.81
C PHE A 116 -5.65 0.09 -16.48
N GLY A 117 -4.93 -1.00 -16.21
CA GLY A 117 -5.31 -2.36 -16.58
C GLY A 117 -6.04 -3.08 -15.44
N GLU A 118 -6.46 -4.32 -15.69
CA GLU A 118 -7.18 -5.13 -14.68
C GLU A 118 -6.35 -5.37 -13.41
N HIS A 119 -5.04 -5.52 -13.59
CA HIS A 119 -4.11 -5.73 -12.50
C HIS A 119 -4.01 -4.50 -11.58
N GLU A 120 -3.88 -3.32 -12.18
CA GLU A 120 -3.79 -2.05 -11.46
C GLU A 120 -5.10 -1.77 -10.71
N ILE A 121 -6.25 -2.06 -11.33
CA ILE A 121 -7.56 -1.95 -10.68
C ILE A 121 -7.66 -2.90 -9.49
N ALA A 122 -7.22 -4.15 -9.62
CA ALA A 122 -7.22 -5.11 -8.52
C ALA A 122 -6.34 -4.64 -7.35
N LEU A 123 -5.15 -4.10 -7.64
CA LEU A 123 -4.23 -3.61 -6.62
C LEU A 123 -4.75 -2.33 -5.95
N CYS A 124 -5.31 -1.40 -6.72
CA CYS A 124 -6.02 -0.23 -6.18
C CYS A 124 -7.13 -0.66 -5.20
N ARG A 125 -7.92 -1.66 -5.58
CA ARG A 125 -9.00 -2.21 -4.72
C ARG A 125 -8.43 -2.85 -3.45
N PHE A 126 -7.35 -3.61 -3.57
CA PHE A 126 -6.67 -4.22 -2.43
C PHE A 126 -6.22 -3.17 -1.40
N TYR A 127 -5.69 -2.04 -1.86
CA TYR A 127 -5.29 -0.90 -1.01
C TYR A 127 -6.43 0.09 -0.70
N GLY A 128 -7.69 -0.25 -0.99
CA GLY A 128 -8.85 0.57 -0.62
C GLY A 128 -9.04 1.87 -1.40
N VAL A 129 -8.41 2.00 -2.57
CA VAL A 129 -8.58 3.17 -3.45
C VAL A 129 -9.97 3.13 -4.07
N GLN A 130 -10.73 4.22 -3.92
CA GLN A 130 -12.12 4.29 -4.42
C GLN A 130 -12.27 5.16 -5.66
N LYS A 131 -11.42 6.19 -5.80
CA LYS A 131 -11.45 7.16 -6.89
C LYS A 131 -10.05 7.47 -7.37
N VAL A 132 -9.94 7.78 -8.66
CA VAL A 132 -8.67 8.11 -9.32
C VAL A 132 -8.87 9.25 -10.31
N ASP A 133 -7.79 9.96 -10.61
CA ASP A 133 -7.78 10.99 -11.64
C ASP A 133 -7.37 10.39 -12.98
N VAL A 134 -8.20 10.60 -13.99
CA VAL A 134 -7.92 10.16 -15.36
C VAL A 134 -7.87 11.35 -16.31
N VAL A 135 -7.05 11.24 -17.35
CA VAL A 135 -6.97 12.25 -18.41
C VAL A 135 -8.30 12.28 -19.17
N VAL A 136 -8.82 13.50 -19.36
CA VAL A 136 -9.99 13.78 -20.22
C VAL A 136 -9.56 13.65 -21.68
N LYS A 137 -10.35 12.92 -22.47
CA LYS A 137 -10.11 12.77 -23.92
C LYS A 137 -10.48 14.03 -24.68
#